data_AF-A0A6B1CNW0-F1
#
_entry.id   AF-A0A6B1CNW0-F1
#
_cell.length_a   1.000
_cell.length_b   1.000
_cell.length_c   1.000
_cell.angle_alpha   90.00
_cell.angle_beta   90.00
_cell.angle_gamma   90.00
#
_symmetry.space_group_name_H-M   'P 1'
#
loop_
_entity.id
_entity.type
_entity.pdbx_description
1 polymer ?
#
loop_
_entity_poly.entity_id
_entity_poly.type
_entity_poly.pdbx_seq_one_letter_code
_entity_poly.pdbx_strand_id
1 'polypeptide(L)'
;MFRRTMAALLEESFGAKVEERVIAGEQFDVVIVDADQHVLVEIAASVGATIQERLERKRRLYTEATGVAPARVLLATADIYSYRAQSLREAGIEVIEPAEAD
;
A
#
# COMPACT_ATOMS: atom_id res chain seq x y z
N MET A 1 -2.94 -5.01 15.96
CA MET A 1 -3.84 -3.85 16.10
C MET A 1 -3.64 -2.88 14.94
N PHE A 2 -2.46 -2.27 14.78
CA PHE A 2 -2.15 -1.30 13.71
C PHE A 2 -2.64 -1.71 12.32
N ARG A 3 -2.23 -2.90 11.82
CA ARG A 3 -2.62 -3.38 10.49
C ARG A 3 -4.14 -3.40 10.26
N ARG A 4 -4.91 -3.88 11.25
CA ARG A 4 -6.37 -3.90 11.20
C ARG A 4 -6.98 -2.50 11.24
N THR A 5 -6.36 -1.58 11.97
CA THR A 5 -6.81 -0.18 12.06
C THR A 5 -6.61 0.52 10.71
N MET A 6 -5.43 0.39 10.11
CA MET A 6 -5.16 0.96 8.79
C MET A 6 -6.03 0.34 7.70
N ALA A 7 -6.24 -0.98 7.74
CA ALA A 7 -7.15 -1.64 6.81
C ALA A 7 -8.56 -1.05 6.92
N ALA A 8 -9.12 -0.94 8.13
CA ALA A 8 -10.46 -0.36 8.33
C ALA A 8 -10.56 1.11 7.83
N LEU A 9 -9.54 1.93 8.09
CA LEU A 9 -9.50 3.32 7.60
C LEU A 9 -9.47 3.39 6.07
N LEU A 10 -8.70 2.50 5.42
CA LEU A 10 -8.65 2.41 3.97
C LEU A 10 -9.98 1.93 3.40
N GLU A 11 -10.62 0.95 4.04
CA GLU A 11 -11.93 0.45 3.60
C GLU A 11 -12.99 1.54 3.63
N GLU A 12 -13.01 2.34 4.70
CA GLU A 12 -13.89 3.51 4.83
C GLU A 12 -13.58 4.56 3.75
N SER A 13 -12.30 4.88 3.55
CA SER A 13 -11.87 5.93 2.61
C SER A 13 -12.15 5.59 1.15
N PHE A 14 -12.00 4.32 0.76
CA PHE A 14 -12.23 3.86 -0.61
C PHE A 14 -13.65 3.32 -0.85
N GLY A 15 -14.44 3.10 0.21
CA GLY A 15 -15.75 2.47 0.11
C GLY A 15 -15.70 1.01 -0.39
N ALA A 16 -14.56 0.35 -0.24
CA ALA A 16 -14.29 -0.99 -0.75
C ALA A 16 -13.39 -1.78 0.21
N LYS A 17 -13.52 -3.10 0.23
CA LYS A 17 -12.76 -3.95 1.16
C LYS A 17 -11.27 -4.01 0.82
N VAL A 18 -10.44 -4.13 1.85
CA VAL A 18 -9.03 -4.49 1.68
C VAL A 18 -8.96 -6.02 1.62
N GLU A 19 -8.65 -6.54 0.43
CA GLU A 19 -8.44 -7.95 0.20
C GLU A 19 -6.99 -8.34 0.47
N GLU A 20 -6.81 -9.43 1.21
CA GLU A 20 -5.51 -10.09 1.32
C GLU A 20 -5.37 -11.11 0.20
N ARG A 21 -4.28 -11.02 -0.57
CA ARG A 21 -3.92 -11.97 -1.63
C ARG A 21 -2.52 -12.52 -1.42
N VAL A 22 -2.30 -13.76 -1.82
CA VAL A 22 -0.96 -14.35 -1.87
C VAL A 22 -0.56 -14.58 -3.31
N ILE A 23 0.48 -13.89 -3.78
CA ILE A 23 1.01 -13.96 -5.15
C ILE A 23 2.49 -14.28 -5.06
N ALA A 24 2.95 -15.31 -5.77
CA ALA A 24 4.35 -15.76 -5.75
C ALA A 24 4.93 -15.97 -4.33
N GLY A 25 4.09 -16.39 -3.38
CA GLY A 25 4.49 -16.60 -1.97
C GLY A 25 4.53 -15.34 -1.10
N GLU A 26 4.16 -14.18 -1.63
CA GLU A 26 4.10 -12.92 -0.89
C GLU A 26 2.66 -12.47 -0.63
N GLN A 27 2.44 -11.86 0.52
CA GLN A 27 1.16 -11.28 0.90
C GLN A 27 1.00 -9.87 0.32
N PHE A 28 -0.17 -9.59 -0.24
CA PHE A 28 -0.58 -8.32 -0.84
C PHE A 28 -1.86 -7.86 -0.15
N ASP A 29 -1.93 -6.57 0.18
CA ASP A 29 -3.18 -5.91 0.55
C ASP A 29 -3.63 -5.10 -0.66
N VAL A 30 -4.88 -5.26 -1.07
CA VAL A 30 -5.40 -4.61 -2.29
C VAL A 30 -6.81 -4.14 -2.04
N VAL A 31 -7.10 -2.90 -2.44
CA VAL A 31 -8.47 -2.41 -2.57
C VAL A 31 -8.86 -2.48 -4.03
N ILE A 32 -9.97 -3.14 -4.32
CA ILE A 32 -10.52 -3.26 -5.67
C ILE A 32 -11.81 -2.44 -5.69
N VAL A 33 -11.75 -1.27 -6.34
CA VAL A 33 -12.90 -0.36 -6.46
C VAL A 33 -13.78 -0.78 -7.63
N ASP A 34 -13.16 -1.12 -8.77
CA ASP A 34 -13.79 -1.69 -9.95
C ASP A 34 -12.79 -2.59 -10.72
N ALA A 35 -13.15 -3.03 -11.94
CA ALA A 35 -12.36 -3.97 -12.73
C ALA A 35 -10.94 -3.47 -13.11
N ASP A 36 -10.74 -2.15 -13.24
CA ASP A 36 -9.47 -1.55 -13.67
C ASP A 36 -8.86 -0.65 -12.57
N GLN A 37 -9.61 -0.31 -11.53
CA GLN A 37 -9.19 0.54 -10.42
C GLN A 37 -8.77 -0.28 -9.21
N HIS A 38 -7.57 -0.84 -9.31
CA HIS A 38 -6.93 -1.55 -8.21
C HIS A 38 -5.94 -0.64 -7.50
N VAL A 39 -5.99 -0.64 -6.17
CA VAL A 39 -5.07 0.09 -5.30
C VAL A 39 -4.26 -0.92 -4.52
N LEU A 40 -2.96 -0.96 -4.76
CA LEU A 40 -2.05 -1.79 -3.99
C LEU A 40 -1.70 -1.09 -2.68
N VAL A 41 -1.78 -1.80 -1.57
CA VAL A 41 -1.48 -1.28 -0.23
C VAL A 41 -0.37 -2.10 0.40
N GLU A 42 0.59 -1.43 1.03
CA GLU A 42 1.48 -2.03 2.02
C GLU A 42 1.17 -1.40 3.38
N ILE A 43 0.82 -2.24 4.36
CA ILE A 43 0.62 -1.79 5.73
C ILE A 43 1.79 -2.29 6.58
N ALA A 44 2.65 -1.38 7.02
CA ALA A 44 3.86 -1.69 7.78
C ALA A 44 3.98 -0.80 9.02
N ALA A 45 4.33 -1.36 10.18
CA ALA A 45 4.52 -0.54 11.39
C ALA A 45 5.81 0.29 11.34
N SER A 46 6.82 -0.17 10.60
CA SER A 46 8.07 0.55 10.39
C SER A 46 8.65 0.24 9.02
N VAL A 47 9.45 1.18 8.51
CA VAL A 47 9.86 1.20 7.11
C VAL A 47 11.38 1.28 6.97
N GLY A 48 11.95 0.24 6.36
CA GLY A 48 13.38 0.14 6.06
C GLY A 48 13.79 0.89 4.78
N ALA A 49 15.08 0.89 4.49
CA ALA A 49 15.64 1.58 3.32
C ALA A 49 15.18 0.99 1.96
N THR A 50 14.82 -0.29 1.93
CA THR A 50 14.45 -1.04 0.70
C THR A 50 12.94 -1.03 0.41
N ILE A 51 12.16 -0.19 1.10
CA ILE A 51 10.70 -0.17 0.95
C ILE A 51 10.26 0.19 -0.46
N GLN A 52 10.96 1.12 -1.12
CA GLN A 52 10.63 1.56 -2.47
C GLN A 52 10.79 0.39 -3.44
N GLU A 53 11.96 -0.25 -3.44
CA GLU A 53 12.24 -1.44 -4.26
C GLU A 53 11.21 -2.55 -4.01
N ARG A 54 10.81 -2.76 -2.76
CA ARG A 54 9.78 -3.73 -2.40
C ARG A 54 8.42 -3.38 -3.00
N LEU A 55 7.99 -2.12 -2.93
CA LEU A 55 6.71 -1.65 -3.47
C LEU A 55 6.68 -1.72 -4.99
N GLU A 56 7.77 -1.33 -5.66
CA GLU A 56 7.92 -1.44 -7.11
C GLU A 56 7.87 -2.91 -7.56
N ARG A 57 8.59 -3.78 -6.86
CA ARG A 57 8.58 -5.23 -7.13
C ARG A 57 7.19 -5.83 -6.92
N LYS A 58 6.48 -5.44 -5.86
CA LYS A 58 5.09 -5.89 -5.63
C LYS A 58 4.16 -5.41 -6.73
N ARG A 59 4.24 -4.14 -7.14
CA ARG A 59 3.43 -3.60 -8.25
C ARG A 59 3.63 -4.43 -9.52
N ARG A 60 4.88 -4.78 -9.84
CA ARG A 60 5.21 -5.63 -11.00
C ARG A 60 4.58 -7.02 -10.88
N LEU A 61 4.81 -7.73 -9.76
CA LEU A 61 4.26 -9.07 -9.53
C LEU A 61 2.73 -9.09 -9.58
N TYR A 62 2.09 -8.07 -9.02
CA TYR A 62 0.64 -7.94 -9.05
C TYR A 62 0.12 -7.78 -10.49
N THR A 63 0.77 -6.91 -11.27
CA THR A 63 0.42 -6.66 -12.67
C THR A 63 0.60 -7.93 -13.51
N GLU A 64 1.72 -8.63 -13.33
CA GLU A 64 2.00 -9.89 -14.02
C GLU A 64 0.98 -10.98 -13.69
N ALA A 65 0.54 -11.07 -12.43
CA ALA A 65 -0.39 -12.10 -11.99
C ALA A 65 -1.86 -11.82 -12.36
N THR A 66 -2.26 -10.55 -12.42
CA THR A 66 -3.67 -10.17 -12.59
C THR A 66 -3.98 -9.57 -13.96
N GLY A 67 -2.97 -9.12 -14.71
CA GLY A 67 -3.15 -8.33 -15.92
C GLY A 67 -3.54 -6.87 -15.66
N VAL A 68 -3.78 -6.48 -14.40
CA VAL A 68 -4.18 -5.13 -14.00
C VAL A 68 -3.01 -4.41 -13.37
N ALA A 69 -2.59 -3.29 -13.98
CA ALA A 69 -1.61 -2.40 -13.37
C ALA A 69 -2.31 -1.57 -12.28
N PRO A 70 -1.86 -1.62 -11.01
CA PRO A 70 -2.48 -0.82 -9.96
C PRO A 70 -2.45 0.67 -10.32
N ALA A 71 -3.61 1.31 -10.19
CA ALA A 71 -3.77 2.75 -10.43
C ALA A 71 -3.01 3.57 -9.38
N ARG A 72 -2.92 3.04 -8.15
CA ARG A 72 -2.18 3.62 -7.03
C ARG A 72 -1.42 2.56 -6.26
N VAL A 73 -0.33 2.99 -5.63
CA VAL A 73 0.43 2.22 -4.64
C VAL A 73 0.52 3.05 -3.37
N LEU A 74 0.03 2.49 -2.27
CA LEU A 74 -0.03 3.14 -0.96
C LEU A 74 0.92 2.46 0.02
N LEU A 75 1.62 3.26 0.81
CA LEU A 75 2.29 2.84 2.02
C LEU A 75 1.56 3.42 3.23
N ALA A 76 0.85 2.58 3.96
CA ALA A 76 0.26 2.92 5.26
C ALA A 76 1.25 2.55 6.37
N THR A 77 1.84 3.55 7.03
CA THR A 77 2.88 3.34 8.04
C THR A 77 2.69 4.18 9.29
N ALA A 78 3.10 3.64 10.43
CA ALA A 78 3.09 4.37 11.70
C ALA A 78 4.30 5.31 11.83
N ASP A 79 5.42 4.94 11.21
CA ASP A 79 6.67 5.68 11.29
C ASP A 79 7.46 5.55 9.98
N ILE A 80 7.96 6.69 9.50
CA ILE A 80 8.85 6.78 8.35
C ILE A 80 9.68 8.05 8.45
N TYR A 81 10.97 7.95 8.14
CA TYR A 81 11.82 9.13 8.01
C TYR A 81 11.30 10.04 6.90
N SER A 82 11.18 11.34 7.18
CA SER A 82 10.65 12.35 6.25
C SER A 82 11.28 12.32 4.86
N TYR A 83 12.60 12.17 4.79
CA TYR A 83 13.32 12.07 3.50
C TYR A 83 12.91 10.83 2.69
N ARG A 84 12.59 9.70 3.35
CA ARG A 84 12.11 8.49 2.66
C ARG A 84 10.67 8.67 2.19
N ALA A 85 9.82 9.27 3.02
CA ALA A 85 8.45 9.58 2.63
C ALA A 85 8.43 10.50 1.40
N GLN A 86 9.33 11.48 1.35
CA GLN A 86 9.51 12.33 0.17
C GLN A 86 9.96 11.54 -1.06
N SER A 87 10.99 10.70 -0.96
CA SER A 87 11.45 9.87 -2.09
C SER A 87 10.34 8.93 -2.63
N LEU A 88 9.52 8.37 -1.74
CA LEU A 88 8.36 7.56 -2.14
C LEU A 88 7.32 8.39 -2.91
N ARG A 89 7.00 9.58 -2.42
CA ARG A 89 6.06 10.50 -3.10
C ARG A 89 6.58 10.91 -4.49
N GLU A 90 7.89 11.17 -4.61
CA GLU A 90 8.54 11.46 -5.90
C GLU A 90 8.48 10.26 -6.87
N ALA A 91 8.49 9.03 -6.35
CA ALA A 91 8.29 7.79 -7.12
C ALA A 91 6.80 7.50 -7.43
N GLY A 92 5.87 8.39 -7.06
CA GLY A 92 4.43 8.21 -7.27
C GLY A 92 3.77 7.24 -6.30
N ILE A 93 4.42 6.96 -5.16
CA ILE A 93 3.88 6.16 -4.06
C ILE A 93 3.27 7.11 -3.03
N GLU A 94 2.00 6.91 -2.72
CA GLU A 94 1.29 7.70 -1.72
C GLU A 94 1.59 7.13 -0.33
N VAL A 95 1.93 8.01 0.62
CA VAL A 95 2.31 7.64 1.99
C VAL A 95 1.23 8.14 2.94
N ILE A 96 0.61 7.22 3.67
CA ILE A 96 -0.43 7.49 4.66
C ILE A 96 0.15 7.24 6.05
N GLU A 97 0.23 8.30 6.82
CA GLU A 97 0.63 8.30 8.23
C GLU A 97 -0.63 8.56 9.07
N PRO A 98 -0.83 7.88 10.21
CA PRO A 98 -1.93 8.22 11.10
C PRO A 98 -1.78 9.69 11.53
N ALA A 99 -2.88 10.44 11.54
CA ALA A 99 -2.87 11.78 12.12
C ALA A 99 -2.38 11.68 13.57
N GLU A 100 -1.45 12.55 13.97
CA GLU A 100 -1.12 12.68 15.39
C GLU A 100 -2.42 12.96 16.14
N ALA A 101 -2.71 12.16 17.16
CA ALA A 101 -3.81 12.44 18.05
C ALA A 101 -3.40 13.66 18.90
N ASP A 102 -3.87 14.83 18.49
CA ASP A 102 -3.83 16.06 19.31
C ASP A 102 -4.47 15.83 20.70
#